data_AF-A0A5J6MQJ6-F1
#
_entry.id   AF-A0A5J6MQJ6-F1
#
_cell.length_a   1.000
_cell.length_b   1.000
_cell.length_c   1.000
_cell.angle_alpha   90.00
_cell.angle_beta   90.00
_cell.angle_gamma   90.00
#
_symmetry.space_group_name_H-M   'P 1'
#
loop_
_entity.id
_entity.type
_entity.pdbx_description
1 polymer ?
#
loop_
_entity_poly.entity_id
_entity_poly.type
_entity_poly.pdbx_seq_one_letter_code
_entity_poly.pdbx_strand_id
1 'polypeptide(L)'
;MQTQTQAVSSRKIVATCAEVWAELRFFAALAPARADGLFLSGDVGQRIFQHPFSWASLGVDVRGRSHTLKVCYRTSQQIRRAADRLLPAVLRDTDGLEDERRGIISVFDGPKPEVKSLATVAAGADTVRQAVETWLGEGIAPREIGLFVRTSQLVARARAAIAGLAGSNEMTTAPMSLAKGLEFRAVVVMACDEGILPLDERVADAAEEAELDDIYETERRLLYVACTRAREHLLLTGVTPTSEYLADFTSRGEGPAASP
;
A
#
# COMPACT_ATOMS: atom_id res chain seq x y z
N MET A 1 -2.52 23.25 -54.56
CA MET A 1 -3.58 23.16 -53.53
C MET A 1 -2.99 22.40 -52.35
N GLN A 2 -2.50 23.12 -51.34
CA GLN A 2 -1.87 22.51 -50.16
C GLN A 2 -2.96 22.05 -49.19
N THR A 3 -3.04 20.74 -48.96
CA THR A 3 -3.89 20.15 -47.94
C THR A 3 -3.21 20.36 -46.59
N GLN A 4 -3.68 21.34 -45.81
CA GLN A 4 -3.28 21.48 -44.41
C GLN A 4 -3.88 20.32 -43.61
N THR A 5 -3.03 19.41 -43.14
CA THR A 5 -3.37 18.50 -42.06
C THR A 5 -3.49 19.31 -40.77
N GLN A 6 -4.71 19.59 -40.31
CA GLN A 6 -4.93 20.12 -38.96
C GLN A 6 -4.57 19.03 -37.95
N ALA A 7 -3.44 19.20 -37.26
CA ALA A 7 -3.15 18.45 -36.06
C ALA A 7 -4.11 18.90 -34.95
N VAL A 8 -5.14 18.11 -34.68
CA VAL A 8 -6.01 18.30 -33.50
C VAL A 8 -5.18 17.95 -32.26
N SER A 9 -4.54 18.95 -31.68
CA SER A 9 -3.81 18.83 -30.41
C SER A 9 -4.81 18.64 -29.26
N SER A 10 -5.24 17.40 -29.00
CA SER A 10 -6.06 17.04 -27.84
C SER A 10 -5.22 17.06 -26.55
N ARG A 11 -4.96 18.24 -25.99
CA ARG A 11 -4.21 18.41 -24.73
C ARG A 11 -5.00 17.83 -23.55
N LYS A 12 -4.62 16.66 -23.03
CA LYS A 12 -5.15 16.07 -21.78
C LYS A 12 -4.10 16.26 -20.68
N ILE A 13 -4.53 16.62 -19.47
CA ILE A 13 -3.67 16.57 -18.28
C ILE A 13 -3.84 15.19 -17.64
N VAL A 14 -2.75 14.47 -17.43
CA VAL A 14 -2.70 13.18 -16.74
C VAL A 14 -2.04 13.40 -15.39
N ALA A 15 -2.74 13.08 -14.31
CA ALA A 15 -2.17 13.09 -12.97
C ALA A 15 -2.47 11.76 -12.27
N THR A 16 -1.45 11.14 -11.70
CA THR A 16 -1.67 10.18 -10.61
C THR A 16 -2.24 10.96 -9.44
N CYS A 17 -3.35 10.48 -8.85
CA CYS A 17 -4.05 11.14 -7.75
C CYS A 17 -3.04 11.71 -6.77
N ALA A 18 -2.85 13.03 -6.86
CA ALA A 18 -2.00 13.76 -5.95
C ALA A 18 -2.66 13.61 -4.58
N GLU A 19 -1.92 13.11 -3.60
CA GLU A 19 -2.37 13.07 -2.21
C GLU A 19 -2.34 14.48 -1.60
N VAL A 20 -2.63 15.53 -2.38
CA VAL A 20 -2.54 16.92 -1.95
C VAL A 20 -3.56 17.78 -2.74
N TRP A 21 -4.32 18.57 -1.99
CA TRP A 21 -5.53 19.26 -2.48
C TRP A 21 -5.22 20.47 -3.38
N ALA A 22 -4.07 21.11 -3.18
CA ALA A 22 -3.68 22.33 -3.89
C ALA A 22 -3.35 22.04 -5.37
N GLU A 23 -2.66 20.94 -5.61
CA GLU A 23 -2.23 20.45 -6.91
C GLU A 23 -3.43 20.05 -7.74
N LEU A 24 -4.42 19.37 -7.15
CA LEU A 24 -5.62 18.99 -7.86
C LEU A 24 -6.46 20.20 -8.30
N ARG A 25 -6.62 21.21 -7.42
CA ARG A 25 -7.27 22.49 -7.79
C ARG A 25 -6.51 23.20 -8.90
N PHE A 26 -5.17 23.22 -8.82
CA PHE A 26 -4.32 23.81 -9.85
C PHE A 26 -4.48 23.09 -11.20
N PHE A 27 -4.44 21.75 -11.21
CA PHE A 27 -4.64 20.97 -12.43
C PHE A 27 -6.04 21.12 -13.00
N ALA A 28 -7.07 21.17 -12.14
CA ALA A 28 -8.45 21.42 -12.56
C ALA A 28 -8.60 22.81 -13.22
N ALA A 29 -7.93 23.83 -12.70
CA ALA A 29 -7.91 25.18 -13.29
C ALA A 29 -7.16 25.25 -14.62
N LEU A 30 -6.12 24.43 -14.82
CA LEU A 30 -5.37 24.35 -16.09
C LEU A 30 -6.01 23.45 -17.14
N ALA A 31 -6.87 22.52 -16.73
CA ALA A 31 -7.48 21.55 -17.63
C ALA A 31 -8.42 22.28 -18.61
N PRO A 32 -8.40 21.93 -19.91
CA PRO A 32 -9.36 22.47 -20.86
C PRO A 32 -10.79 22.17 -20.41
N ALA A 33 -11.70 23.15 -20.53
CA ALA A 33 -13.12 23.02 -20.19
C ALA A 33 -13.87 22.10 -21.19
N ARG A 34 -13.56 20.80 -21.16
CA ARG A 34 -14.16 19.74 -21.96
C ARG A 34 -14.24 18.46 -21.13
N ALA A 35 -15.16 17.57 -21.48
CA ALA A 35 -15.42 16.34 -20.72
C ALA A 35 -14.13 15.57 -20.36
N ASP A 36 -13.21 15.37 -21.30
CA ASP A 36 -11.95 14.64 -21.04
C ASP A 36 -10.72 15.55 -20.92
N GLY A 37 -10.86 16.72 -20.29
CA GLY A 37 -9.74 17.65 -20.08
C GLY A 37 -8.70 17.14 -19.07
N LEU A 38 -9.16 16.37 -18.09
CA LEU A 38 -8.38 15.84 -16.98
C LEU A 38 -8.58 14.31 -16.88
N PHE A 39 -7.48 13.58 -16.76
CA PHE A 39 -7.47 12.14 -16.49
C PHE A 39 -6.73 11.89 -15.17
N LEU A 40 -7.42 11.21 -14.25
CA LEU A 40 -6.92 10.91 -12.92
C LEU A 40 -6.88 9.39 -12.75
N SER A 41 -5.81 8.90 -12.11
CA SER A 41 -5.69 7.49 -11.74
C SER A 41 -5.23 7.37 -10.29
N GLY A 42 -5.85 6.49 -9.51
CA GLY A 42 -5.49 6.24 -8.12
C GLY A 42 -6.10 4.93 -7.61
N ASP A 43 -5.70 4.52 -6.41
CA ASP A 43 -6.27 3.39 -5.67
C ASP A 43 -6.68 3.91 -4.30
N VAL A 44 -7.98 3.87 -4.00
CA VAL A 44 -8.55 4.37 -2.73
C VAL A 44 -7.96 3.63 -1.52
N GLY A 45 -7.60 2.35 -1.70
CA GLY A 45 -6.97 1.53 -0.66
C GLY A 45 -5.51 1.90 -0.38
N GLN A 46 -4.84 2.62 -1.28
CA GLN A 46 -3.45 3.06 -1.11
C GLN A 46 -3.31 4.51 -0.61
N ARG A 47 -4.41 5.15 -0.19
CA ARG A 47 -4.37 6.50 0.39
C ARG A 47 -3.78 6.44 1.80
N ILE A 48 -2.62 7.05 2.02
CA ILE A 48 -1.87 6.96 3.29
C ILE A 48 -1.49 8.32 3.92
N PHE A 49 -1.66 9.44 3.22
CA PHE A 49 -1.20 10.75 3.72
C PHE A 49 -2.29 11.78 4.02
N GLN A 50 -3.52 11.61 3.52
CA GLN A 50 -4.55 12.65 3.62
C GLN A 50 -5.89 12.11 4.07
N HIS A 51 -6.61 12.96 4.79
CA HIS A 51 -8.02 12.78 5.09
C HIS A 51 -8.85 12.67 3.81
N PRO A 52 -9.98 11.95 3.86
CA PRO A 52 -10.95 11.90 2.78
C PRO A 52 -11.34 13.31 2.32
N PHE A 53 -11.49 13.50 1.01
CA PHE A 53 -11.95 14.76 0.43
C PHE A 53 -12.98 14.49 -0.67
N SER A 54 -13.84 15.48 -0.90
CA SER A 54 -14.80 15.48 -2.01
C SER A 54 -14.12 16.00 -3.27
N TRP A 55 -14.18 15.24 -4.37
CA TRP A 55 -13.77 15.69 -5.69
C TRP A 55 -14.64 16.84 -6.17
N ALA A 56 -15.95 16.76 -5.89
CA ALA A 56 -16.91 17.80 -6.25
C ALA A 56 -16.57 19.16 -5.58
N SER A 57 -16.14 19.15 -4.31
CA SER A 57 -15.73 20.38 -3.62
C SER A 57 -14.45 21.02 -4.21
N LEU A 58 -13.65 20.23 -4.92
CA LEU A 58 -12.45 20.68 -5.63
C LEU A 58 -12.73 21.04 -7.10
N GLY A 59 -14.00 21.02 -7.51
CA GLY A 59 -14.43 21.38 -8.87
C GLY A 59 -14.22 20.27 -9.90
N VAL A 60 -13.98 19.03 -9.46
CA VAL A 60 -13.79 17.87 -10.33
C VAL A 60 -14.99 16.93 -10.21
N ASP A 61 -15.83 16.86 -11.25
CA ASP A 61 -16.93 15.87 -11.27
C ASP A 61 -16.43 14.53 -11.83
N VAL A 62 -16.38 13.52 -10.97
CA VAL A 62 -15.96 12.15 -11.31
C VAL A 62 -17.15 11.18 -11.42
N ARG A 63 -18.36 11.59 -11.03
CA ARG A 63 -19.53 10.71 -10.95
C ARG A 63 -19.96 10.22 -12.32
N GLY A 64 -20.11 8.90 -12.47
CA GLY A 64 -20.45 8.26 -13.74
C GLY A 64 -19.32 8.28 -14.78
N ARG A 65 -18.11 8.70 -14.40
CA ARG A 65 -16.94 8.81 -15.29
C ARG A 65 -15.71 8.07 -14.75
N SER A 66 -15.87 7.35 -13.65
CA SER A 66 -14.84 6.50 -13.06
C SER A 66 -14.93 5.08 -13.63
N HIS A 67 -13.76 4.46 -13.82
CA HIS A 67 -13.66 3.07 -14.23
C HIS A 67 -12.65 2.35 -13.31
N THR A 68 -13.07 1.27 -12.67
CA THR A 68 -12.19 0.43 -11.86
C THR A 68 -11.49 -0.61 -12.72
N LEU A 69 -10.16 -0.66 -12.65
CA LEU A 69 -9.36 -1.70 -13.28
C LEU A 69 -9.37 -2.97 -12.43
N LYS A 70 -9.87 -4.08 -12.98
CA LYS A 70 -10.02 -5.35 -12.25
C LYS A 70 -8.87 -6.34 -12.44
N VAL A 71 -7.86 -6.02 -13.24
CA VAL A 71 -6.75 -6.93 -13.53
C VAL A 71 -5.44 -6.36 -12.97
N CYS A 72 -4.87 -7.07 -12.00
CA CYS A 72 -3.59 -6.76 -11.38
C CYS A 72 -2.46 -7.52 -12.09
N TYR A 73 -1.51 -6.76 -12.65
CA TYR A 73 -0.31 -7.30 -13.29
C TYR A 73 0.93 -7.28 -12.39
N ARG A 74 0.83 -6.60 -11.23
CA ARG A 74 1.96 -6.30 -10.35
C ARG A 74 2.14 -7.30 -9.20
N THR A 75 1.07 -7.80 -8.62
CA THR A 75 1.11 -8.54 -7.36
C THR A 75 0.45 -9.89 -7.53
N SER A 76 1.09 -10.94 -7.00
CA SER A 76 0.55 -12.31 -7.10
C SER A 76 -0.85 -12.40 -6.50
N GLN A 77 -1.62 -13.38 -6.99
CA GLN A 77 -2.97 -13.61 -6.50
C GLN A 77 -3.00 -13.86 -4.98
N GLN A 78 -1.99 -14.56 -4.45
CA GLN A 78 -1.87 -14.97 -3.06
C GLN A 78 -1.62 -13.75 -2.16
N ILE A 79 -0.67 -12.89 -2.54
CA ILE A 79 -0.36 -11.66 -1.80
C ILE A 79 -1.56 -10.72 -1.84
N ARG A 80 -2.14 -10.49 -3.03
CA ARG A 80 -3.31 -9.61 -3.18
C ARG A 80 -4.47 -10.06 -2.31
N ARG A 81 -4.85 -11.35 -2.38
CA ARG A 81 -5.97 -11.88 -1.58
C ARG A 81 -5.74 -11.78 -0.07
N ALA A 82 -4.50 -11.91 0.38
CA ALA A 82 -4.18 -11.74 1.80
C ALA A 82 -4.21 -10.25 2.20
N ALA A 83 -3.62 -9.37 1.38
CA ALA A 83 -3.63 -7.93 1.61
C ALA A 83 -5.05 -7.33 1.56
N ASP A 84 -5.92 -7.81 0.67
CA ASP A 84 -7.32 -7.36 0.56
C ASP A 84 -8.10 -7.58 1.88
N ARG A 85 -7.67 -8.48 2.78
CA ARG A 85 -8.29 -8.68 4.12
C ARG A 85 -7.98 -7.54 5.09
N LEU A 86 -6.93 -6.78 4.82
CA LEU A 86 -6.61 -5.58 5.60
C LEU A 86 -7.56 -4.43 5.27
N LEU A 87 -8.38 -4.51 4.22
CA LEU A 87 -9.27 -3.42 3.85
C LEU A 87 -10.74 -3.88 3.85
N PRO A 88 -11.70 -2.97 4.04
CA PRO A 88 -13.11 -3.25 3.78
C PRO A 88 -13.31 -3.78 2.35
N ALA A 89 -14.26 -4.69 2.17
CA ALA A 89 -14.57 -5.28 0.86
C ALA A 89 -15.09 -4.25 -0.16
N VAL A 90 -15.74 -3.20 0.34
CA VAL A 90 -16.22 -2.05 -0.43
C VAL A 90 -15.60 -0.82 0.21
N LEU A 91 -14.79 -0.10 -0.57
CA LEU A 91 -14.25 1.19 -0.15
C LEU A 91 -15.18 2.28 -0.70
N ARG A 92 -15.59 3.21 0.16
CA ARG A 92 -16.37 4.38 -0.25
C ARG A 92 -15.51 5.63 -0.17
N ASP A 93 -15.59 6.47 -1.19
CA ASP A 93 -15.04 7.83 -1.10
C ASP A 93 -16.07 8.82 -0.52
N THR A 94 -15.63 10.06 -0.31
CA THR A 94 -16.45 11.13 0.27
C THR A 94 -17.58 11.59 -0.65
N ASP A 95 -17.51 11.29 -1.95
CA ASP A 95 -18.56 11.60 -2.93
C ASP A 95 -19.54 10.43 -3.12
N GLY A 96 -19.38 9.36 -2.34
CA GLY A 96 -20.23 8.17 -2.38
C GLY A 96 -19.91 7.22 -3.53
N LEU A 97 -18.76 7.36 -4.20
CA LEU A 97 -18.30 6.37 -5.15
C LEU A 97 -17.81 5.13 -4.41
N GLU A 98 -18.35 3.99 -4.80
CA GLU A 98 -17.95 2.69 -4.28
C GLU A 98 -16.90 2.07 -5.18
N ASP A 99 -15.78 1.65 -4.58
CA ASP A 99 -14.79 0.79 -5.21
C ASP A 99 -14.90 -0.60 -4.60
N GLU A 100 -15.55 -1.49 -5.34
CA GLU A 100 -15.71 -2.88 -4.93
C GLU A 100 -14.48 -3.70 -5.34
N ARG A 101 -13.78 -4.24 -4.35
CA ARG A 101 -12.55 -5.03 -4.57
C ARG A 101 -12.84 -6.47 -5.00
N ARG A 102 -14.10 -6.92 -4.88
CA ARG A 102 -14.53 -8.24 -5.34
C ARG A 102 -14.39 -8.35 -6.86
N GLY A 103 -13.80 -9.46 -7.30
CA GLY A 103 -13.59 -9.74 -8.73
C GLY A 103 -12.34 -9.10 -9.31
N ILE A 104 -11.49 -8.43 -8.53
CA ILE A 104 -10.11 -8.17 -8.95
C ILE A 104 -9.43 -9.54 -9.13
N ILE A 105 -8.64 -9.70 -10.20
CA ILE A 105 -7.85 -10.89 -10.50
C ILE A 105 -6.39 -10.49 -10.69
N SER A 106 -5.46 -11.34 -10.25
CA SER A 106 -4.04 -11.18 -10.58
C SER A 106 -3.71 -12.10 -11.75
N VAL A 107 -2.86 -11.65 -12.67
CA VAL A 107 -2.53 -12.43 -13.88
C VAL A 107 -1.54 -13.57 -13.63
N PHE A 108 -0.96 -13.64 -12.44
CA PHE A 108 -0.03 -14.69 -12.06
C PHE A 108 -0.23 -15.11 -10.60
N ASP A 109 0.14 -16.36 -10.34
CA ASP A 109 0.22 -16.94 -9.01
C ASP A 109 1.66 -16.88 -8.49
N GLY A 110 1.81 -16.91 -7.17
CA GLY A 110 3.07 -16.98 -6.45
C GLY A 110 2.94 -17.79 -5.16
N PRO A 111 4.00 -17.86 -4.34
CA PRO A 111 3.92 -18.48 -3.03
C PRO A 111 2.92 -17.73 -2.14
N LYS A 112 2.40 -18.44 -1.12
CA LYS A 112 1.59 -17.79 -0.09
C LYS A 112 2.47 -16.85 0.72
N PRO A 113 1.99 -15.63 1.07
CA PRO A 113 2.73 -14.76 1.96
C PRO A 113 2.90 -15.45 3.33
N GLU A 114 4.08 -15.30 3.91
CA GLU A 114 4.41 -15.86 5.21
C GLU A 114 4.22 -14.83 6.30
N VAL A 115 3.67 -15.24 7.44
CA VAL A 115 3.55 -14.40 8.64
C VAL A 115 4.20 -15.16 9.79
N LYS A 116 5.17 -14.54 10.46
CA LYS A 116 5.93 -15.14 11.55
C LYS A 116 5.80 -14.30 12.81
N SER A 117 5.26 -14.94 13.84
CA SER A 117 5.20 -14.41 15.20
C SER A 117 6.36 -15.01 15.99
N LEU A 118 7.21 -14.17 16.57
CA LEU A 118 8.53 -14.55 17.07
C LEU A 118 8.73 -14.10 18.52
N ALA A 119 9.50 -14.85 19.30
CA ALA A 119 9.67 -14.55 20.73
C ALA A 119 10.57 -13.33 21.00
N THR A 120 11.50 -13.00 20.09
CA THR A 120 12.48 -11.94 20.30
C THR A 120 12.83 -11.19 19.01
N VAL A 121 13.37 -9.98 19.19
CA VAL A 121 13.91 -9.16 18.09
C VAL A 121 15.02 -9.90 17.33
N ALA A 122 15.88 -10.64 18.04
CA ALA A 122 16.98 -11.40 17.45
C ALA A 122 16.46 -12.55 16.57
N ALA A 123 15.50 -13.34 17.07
CA ALA A 123 14.85 -14.38 16.26
C ALA A 123 14.16 -13.78 15.02
N GLY A 124 13.62 -12.56 15.15
CA GLY A 124 13.13 -11.75 14.03
C GLY A 124 14.19 -11.47 12.97
N ALA A 125 15.36 -10.97 13.39
CA ALA A 125 16.46 -10.69 12.50
C ALA A 125 16.96 -11.96 11.79
N ASP A 126 17.08 -13.08 12.50
CA ASP A 126 17.53 -14.36 11.93
C ASP A 126 16.53 -14.91 10.91
N THR A 127 15.23 -14.83 11.20
CA THR A 127 14.17 -15.24 10.27
C THR A 127 14.20 -14.41 8.99
N VAL A 128 14.36 -13.09 9.11
CA VAL A 128 14.47 -12.18 7.96
C VAL A 128 15.72 -12.49 7.14
N ARG A 129 16.85 -12.70 7.81
CA ARG A 129 18.12 -13.08 7.16
C ARG A 129 17.96 -14.34 6.33
N GLN A 130 17.42 -15.40 6.92
CA GLN A 130 17.23 -16.69 6.26
C GLN A 130 16.31 -16.58 5.04
N ALA A 131 15.23 -15.81 5.15
CA ALA A 131 14.33 -15.58 4.02
C ALA A 131 15.03 -14.84 2.87
N VAL A 132 15.78 -13.78 3.18
CA VAL A 132 16.54 -13.01 2.18
C VAL A 132 17.62 -13.88 1.52
N GLU A 133 18.37 -14.68 2.28
CA GLU A 133 19.36 -15.62 1.72
C GLU A 133 18.72 -16.64 0.78
N THR A 134 17.53 -17.15 1.15
CA THR A 134 16.76 -18.06 0.29
C THR A 134 16.39 -17.39 -1.04
N TRP A 135 15.85 -16.17 -0.99
CA TRP A 135 15.47 -15.41 -2.19
C TRP A 135 16.67 -15.06 -3.07
N LEU A 136 17.80 -14.70 -2.48
CA LEU A 136 19.06 -14.50 -3.21
C LEU A 136 19.49 -15.80 -3.91
N GLY A 137 19.37 -16.95 -3.23
CA GLY A 137 19.64 -18.28 -3.79
C GLY A 137 18.67 -18.67 -4.93
N GLU A 138 17.44 -18.18 -4.90
CA GLU A 138 16.44 -18.32 -5.97
C GLU A 138 16.67 -17.34 -7.14
N GLY A 139 17.71 -16.49 -7.08
CA GLY A 139 18.08 -15.57 -8.14
C GLY A 139 17.33 -14.24 -8.13
N ILE A 140 16.73 -13.85 -6.99
CA ILE A 140 16.21 -12.49 -6.81
C ILE A 140 17.39 -11.54 -6.59
N ALA A 141 17.52 -10.49 -7.40
CA ALA A 141 18.63 -9.56 -7.23
C ALA A 141 18.43 -8.72 -5.95
N PRO A 142 19.50 -8.34 -5.22
CA PRO A 142 19.39 -7.55 -4.00
C PRO A 142 18.55 -6.27 -4.14
N ARG A 143 18.69 -5.55 -5.27
CA ARG A 143 17.88 -4.35 -5.61
C ARG A 143 16.37 -4.62 -5.79
N GLU A 144 15.98 -5.87 -5.98
CA GLU A 144 14.59 -6.32 -6.10
C GLU A 144 14.01 -6.78 -4.75
N ILE A 145 14.74 -6.55 -3.65
CA ILE A 145 14.33 -6.87 -2.28
C ILE A 145 14.09 -5.57 -1.50
N GLY A 146 12.89 -5.43 -0.94
CA GLY A 146 12.49 -4.33 -0.07
C GLY A 146 12.25 -4.80 1.36
N LEU A 147 12.69 -4.03 2.35
CA LEU A 147 12.40 -4.24 3.76
C LEU A 147 11.73 -2.97 4.31
N PHE A 148 10.48 -3.12 4.76
CA PHE A 148 9.69 -2.04 5.30
C PHE A 148 9.42 -2.22 6.79
N VAL A 149 9.50 -1.11 7.51
CA VAL A 149 9.22 -1.00 8.95
C VAL A 149 8.28 0.16 9.19
N ARG A 150 7.59 0.21 10.32
CA ARG A 150 6.62 1.28 10.57
C ARG A 150 7.24 2.69 10.56
N THR A 151 8.37 2.88 11.22
CA THR A 151 9.00 4.19 11.45
C THR A 151 10.46 4.24 11.01
N SER A 152 11.00 5.45 10.84
CA SER A 152 12.41 5.66 10.46
C SER A 152 13.39 5.13 11.51
N GLN A 153 13.04 5.18 12.78
CA GLN A 153 13.85 4.69 13.89
C GLN A 153 14.06 3.17 13.81
N LEU A 154 13.05 2.44 13.32
CA LEU A 154 13.12 0.99 13.15
C LEU A 154 13.93 0.55 11.92
N VAL A 155 14.31 1.46 11.02
CA VAL A 155 15.10 1.13 9.82
C VAL A 155 16.45 0.53 10.21
N ALA A 156 17.03 0.97 11.34
CA ALA A 156 18.25 0.39 11.86
C ALA A 156 18.12 -1.12 12.15
N ARG A 157 16.95 -1.56 12.64
CA ARG A 157 16.64 -2.98 12.89
C ARG A 157 16.56 -3.78 11.59
N ALA A 158 15.99 -3.20 10.54
CA ALA A 158 15.97 -3.81 9.20
C ALA A 158 17.37 -3.96 8.61
N ARG A 159 18.19 -2.91 8.69
CA ARG A 159 19.60 -2.97 8.24
C ARG A 159 20.41 -3.99 9.01
N ALA A 160 20.22 -4.09 10.32
CA ALA A 160 20.89 -5.09 11.15
C ALA A 160 20.52 -6.53 10.74
N ALA A 161 19.26 -6.78 10.41
CA ALA A 161 18.80 -8.12 9.99
C ALA A 161 19.51 -8.63 8.73
N ILE A 162 19.81 -7.74 7.77
CA ILE A 162 20.48 -8.10 6.51
C ILE A 162 21.99 -7.79 6.50
N ALA A 163 22.55 -7.29 7.59
CA ALA A 163 23.95 -6.91 7.66
C ALA A 163 24.86 -8.10 7.32
N GLY A 164 25.84 -7.89 6.44
CA GLY A 164 26.76 -8.95 6.00
C GLY A 164 26.22 -9.86 4.88
N LEU A 165 24.96 -9.70 4.45
CA LEU A 165 24.46 -10.37 3.24
C LEU A 165 25.03 -9.75 1.97
N ALA A 166 25.19 -10.57 0.94
CA ALA A 166 25.63 -10.13 -0.38
C ALA A 166 24.65 -9.10 -0.96
N GLY A 167 25.17 -7.94 -1.37
CA GLY A 167 24.35 -6.85 -1.91
C GLY A 167 23.40 -6.19 -0.90
N SER A 168 23.61 -6.36 0.41
CA SER A 168 22.77 -5.74 1.45
C SER A 168 22.62 -4.22 1.32
N ASN A 169 23.62 -3.52 0.76
CA ASN A 169 23.56 -2.08 0.49
C ASN A 169 22.67 -1.70 -0.71
N GLU A 170 22.37 -2.65 -1.61
CA GLU A 170 21.47 -2.47 -2.75
C GLU A 170 20.01 -2.75 -2.39
N MET A 171 19.77 -3.47 -1.29
CA MET A 171 18.42 -3.72 -0.77
C MET A 171 17.84 -2.44 -0.20
N THR A 172 16.55 -2.20 -0.47
CA THR A 172 15.87 -0.99 0.03
C THR A 172 15.35 -1.24 1.44
N THR A 173 15.86 -0.50 2.42
CA THR A 173 15.29 -0.47 3.79
C THR A 173 14.66 0.89 4.05
N ALA A 174 13.35 0.95 4.31
CA ALA A 174 12.64 2.22 4.47
C ALA A 174 11.41 2.12 5.40
N PRO A 175 10.90 3.25 5.92
CA PRO A 175 9.58 3.29 6.53
C PRO A 175 8.49 2.90 5.52
N MET A 176 7.40 2.29 5.98
CA MET A 176 6.25 1.92 5.13
C MET A 176 5.67 3.14 4.38
N SER A 177 5.74 4.34 4.97
CA SER A 177 5.25 5.57 4.32
C SER A 177 6.00 5.91 3.05
N LEU A 178 7.28 5.50 2.93
CA LEU A 178 8.09 5.72 1.73
C LEU A 178 8.02 4.55 0.75
N ALA A 179 7.23 3.52 1.04
CA ALA A 179 7.08 2.35 0.17
C ALA A 179 6.27 2.67 -1.08
N LYS A 180 5.39 3.68 -1.02
CA LYS A 180 4.47 4.04 -2.10
C LYS A 180 5.25 4.38 -3.38
N GLY A 181 4.85 3.79 -4.50
CA GLY A 181 5.50 3.98 -5.80
C GLY A 181 6.70 3.07 -6.05
N LEU A 182 7.18 2.33 -5.05
CA LEU A 182 8.21 1.31 -5.23
C LEU A 182 7.58 -0.04 -5.61
N GLU A 183 8.39 -0.94 -6.15
CA GLU A 183 8.00 -2.30 -6.54
C GLU A 183 9.19 -3.24 -6.41
N PHE A 184 8.97 -4.41 -5.81
CA PHE A 184 10.01 -5.38 -5.50
C PHE A 184 9.51 -6.79 -5.81
N ARG A 185 10.42 -7.70 -6.19
CA ARG A 185 10.09 -9.11 -6.34
C ARG A 185 9.81 -9.76 -4.99
N ALA A 186 10.61 -9.42 -3.98
CA ALA A 186 10.44 -9.88 -2.62
C ALA A 186 10.38 -8.72 -1.62
N VAL A 187 9.48 -8.81 -0.66
CA VAL A 187 9.34 -7.80 0.40
C VAL A 187 9.29 -8.46 1.77
N VAL A 188 9.98 -7.86 2.73
CA VAL A 188 9.79 -8.08 4.16
C VAL A 188 9.08 -6.87 4.75
N VAL A 189 7.98 -7.09 5.47
CA VAL A 189 7.40 -6.09 6.37
C VAL A 189 7.67 -6.54 7.80
N MET A 190 8.60 -5.89 8.49
CA MET A 190 9.09 -6.35 9.78
C MET A 190 8.77 -5.39 10.92
N ALA A 191 8.94 -5.90 12.15
CA ALA A 191 8.61 -5.19 13.38
C ALA A 191 7.11 -4.81 13.44
N CYS A 192 6.24 -5.72 12.97
CA CYS A 192 4.78 -5.62 13.13
C CYS A 192 4.38 -6.10 14.54
N ASP A 193 4.97 -5.46 15.54
CA ASP A 193 4.83 -5.77 16.96
C ASP A 193 3.60 -5.01 17.51
N GLU A 194 2.99 -5.48 18.60
CA GLU A 194 1.97 -4.69 19.33
C GLU A 194 2.57 -3.34 19.77
N GLY A 195 1.79 -2.28 19.64
CA GLY A 195 2.19 -0.89 19.92
C GLY A 195 3.15 -0.25 18.91
N ILE A 196 3.71 -1.04 17.97
CA ILE A 196 4.41 -0.51 16.79
C ILE A 196 3.44 -0.35 15.62
N LEU A 197 2.49 -1.27 15.45
CA LEU A 197 1.51 -1.22 14.38
C LEU A 197 0.15 -1.71 14.92
N PRO A 198 -0.83 -0.83 15.17
CA PRO A 198 -0.74 0.64 15.11
C PRO A 198 0.27 1.21 16.12
N LEU A 199 0.74 2.44 15.89
CA LEU A 199 1.63 3.12 16.84
C LEU A 199 0.85 3.57 18.08
N ASP A 200 1.26 3.13 19.26
CA ASP A 200 0.64 3.50 20.53
C ASP A 200 0.58 5.01 20.74
N GLU A 201 1.65 5.73 20.39
CA GLU A 201 1.70 7.19 20.49
C GLU A 201 0.55 7.85 19.71
N ARG A 202 0.25 7.35 18.51
CA ARG A 202 -0.86 7.87 17.71
C ARG A 202 -2.21 7.51 18.32
N VAL A 203 -2.35 6.28 18.79
CA VAL A 203 -3.57 5.81 19.45
C VAL A 203 -3.87 6.62 20.71
N ALA A 204 -2.84 6.96 21.48
CA ALA A 204 -2.96 7.76 22.70
C ALA A 204 -3.31 9.24 22.44
N ASP A 205 -2.93 9.78 21.28
CA ASP A 205 -3.22 11.17 20.89
C ASP A 205 -4.68 11.38 20.44
N ALA A 206 -5.44 10.32 20.21
CA ALA A 206 -6.84 10.42 19.78
C ALA A 206 -7.73 11.03 20.87
N ALA A 207 -8.42 12.12 20.54
CA ALA A 207 -9.29 12.82 21.48
C ALA A 207 -10.71 12.23 21.54
N GLU A 208 -11.16 11.63 20.43
CA GLU A 208 -12.52 11.10 20.25
C GLU A 208 -12.49 9.75 19.52
N GLU A 209 -13.56 8.95 19.67
CA GLU A 209 -13.66 7.60 19.09
C GLU A 209 -13.53 7.60 17.55
N ALA A 210 -14.09 8.61 16.88
CA ALA A 210 -13.97 8.74 15.43
C ALA A 210 -12.52 8.97 14.97
N GLU A 211 -11.71 9.68 15.76
CA GLU A 211 -10.29 9.89 15.47
C GLU A 211 -9.48 8.60 15.68
N LEU A 212 -9.84 7.82 16.71
CA LEU A 212 -9.25 6.52 16.96
C LEU A 212 -9.49 5.57 15.77
N ASP A 213 -10.73 5.47 15.29
CA ASP A 213 -11.08 4.66 14.12
C ASP A 213 -10.29 5.08 12.87
N ASP A 214 -10.19 6.38 12.61
CA ASP A 214 -9.42 6.95 11.49
C ASP A 214 -7.92 6.58 11.57
N ILE A 215 -7.35 6.58 12.78
CA ILE A 215 -5.96 6.17 13.01
C ILE A 215 -5.78 4.69 12.70
N TYR A 216 -6.66 3.83 13.22
CA TYR A 216 -6.60 2.39 12.95
C TYR A 216 -6.75 2.09 11.46
N GLU A 217 -7.67 2.75 10.77
CA GLU A 217 -7.81 2.63 9.32
C GLU A 217 -6.54 3.07 8.57
N THR A 218 -5.94 4.19 8.97
CA THR A 218 -4.75 4.72 8.31
C THR A 218 -3.52 3.83 8.51
N GLU A 219 -3.32 3.33 9.73
CA GLU A 219 -2.24 2.38 10.06
C GLU A 219 -2.41 1.06 9.31
N ARG A 220 -3.65 0.58 9.18
CA ARG A 220 -4.00 -0.61 8.40
C ARG A 220 -3.77 -0.42 6.89
N ARG A 221 -4.12 0.75 6.33
CA ARG A 221 -3.80 1.12 4.93
C ARG A 221 -2.30 1.20 4.69
N LEU A 222 -1.53 1.69 5.67
CA LEU A 222 -0.08 1.75 5.59
C LEU A 222 0.54 0.35 5.44
N LEU A 223 0.07 -0.61 6.24
CA LEU A 223 0.45 -2.02 6.10
C LEU A 223 0.06 -2.58 4.72
N TYR A 224 -1.16 -2.33 4.27
CA TYR A 224 -1.64 -2.75 2.95
C TYR A 224 -0.74 -2.21 1.81
N VAL A 225 -0.34 -0.93 1.86
CA VAL A 225 0.57 -0.35 0.86
C VAL A 225 1.91 -1.07 0.85
N ALA A 226 2.51 -1.31 2.03
CA ALA A 226 3.78 -2.01 2.16
C ALA A 226 3.72 -3.44 1.60
N CYS A 227 2.67 -4.19 1.96
CA CYS A 227 2.45 -5.56 1.46
C CYS A 227 2.29 -5.62 -0.06
N THR A 228 1.56 -4.66 -0.65
CA THR A 228 1.31 -4.64 -2.11
C THR A 228 2.50 -4.12 -2.93
N ARG A 229 3.64 -3.79 -2.30
CA ARG A 229 4.89 -3.54 -3.05
C ARG A 229 5.56 -4.85 -3.49
N ALA A 230 5.16 -5.96 -2.89
CA ALA A 230 5.63 -7.29 -3.22
C ALA A 230 4.97 -7.82 -4.49
N ARG A 231 5.78 -8.31 -5.42
CA ARG A 231 5.31 -9.01 -6.62
C ARG A 231 5.16 -10.51 -6.38
N GLU A 232 6.20 -11.17 -5.87
CA GLU A 232 6.28 -12.64 -5.79
C GLU A 232 6.29 -13.13 -4.35
N HIS A 233 7.21 -12.64 -3.52
CA HIS A 233 7.41 -13.10 -2.14
C HIS A 233 7.10 -12.00 -1.14
N LEU A 234 6.38 -12.35 -0.08
CA LEU A 234 6.07 -11.45 1.02
C LEU A 234 6.23 -12.18 2.35
N LEU A 235 7.05 -11.61 3.23
CA LEU A 235 7.23 -12.05 4.61
C LEU A 235 6.80 -10.93 5.56
N LEU A 236 5.90 -11.22 6.50
CA LEU A 236 5.59 -10.36 7.63
C LEU A 236 6.18 -10.93 8.91
N THR A 237 6.84 -10.10 9.71
CA THR A 237 7.38 -10.52 11.02
C THR A 237 6.96 -9.57 12.12
N GLY A 238 6.64 -10.14 13.28
CA GLY A 238 6.41 -9.41 14.52
C GLY A 238 6.90 -10.20 15.72
N VAL A 239 7.29 -9.50 16.78
CA VAL A 239 7.62 -10.06 18.08
C VAL A 239 6.35 -10.18 18.91
N THR A 240 6.15 -11.30 19.60
CA THR A 240 4.98 -11.51 20.45
C THR A 240 4.97 -10.59 21.67
N PRO A 241 3.82 -9.94 21.99
CA PRO A 241 2.57 -9.99 21.24
C PRO A 241 2.64 -9.16 19.94
N THR A 242 2.10 -9.73 18.85
CA THR A 242 2.14 -9.12 17.52
C THR A 242 0.95 -8.22 17.24
N SER A 243 1.11 -7.29 16.30
CA SER A 243 0.03 -6.47 15.75
C SER A 243 -1.22 -7.28 15.41
N GLU A 244 -2.39 -6.76 15.79
CA GLU A 244 -3.69 -7.34 15.41
C GLU A 244 -3.86 -7.46 13.89
N TYR A 245 -3.24 -6.57 13.10
CA TYR A 245 -3.34 -6.59 11.64
C TYR A 245 -2.68 -7.83 11.03
N LEU A 246 -1.71 -8.45 11.71
CA LEU A 246 -1.15 -9.73 11.29
C LEU A 246 -2.16 -10.88 11.46
N ALA A 247 -3.01 -10.82 12.49
CA ALA A 247 -4.09 -11.77 12.68
C ALA A 247 -5.11 -11.64 11.53
N ASP A 248 -5.53 -10.42 11.18
CA ASP A 248 -6.47 -10.18 10.08
C ASP A 248 -5.91 -10.58 8.71
N PHE A 249 -4.60 -10.39 8.51
CA PHE A 249 -3.93 -10.82 7.29
C PHE A 249 -3.97 -12.35 7.13
N THR A 250 -3.86 -13.09 8.23
CA THR A 250 -3.81 -14.56 8.24
C THR A 250 -5.18 -15.22 8.39
N SER A 251 -6.16 -14.55 9.02
CA SER A 251 -7.46 -15.11 9.35
C SER A 251 -8.18 -15.62 8.10
N ARG A 252 -8.72 -16.84 8.19
CA ARG A 252 -9.56 -17.42 7.14
C ARG A 252 -10.94 -16.81 7.21
N GLY A 253 -11.11 -15.60 6.67
CA GLY A 253 -12.42 -15.12 6.21
C GLY A 253 -13.55 -15.13 7.24
N GLU A 254 -13.29 -14.72 8.47
CA GLU A 254 -14.32 -14.09 9.30
C GLU A 254 -13.94 -12.62 9.33
N GLY A 255 -14.67 -11.81 8.56
CA GLY A 255 -14.56 -10.36 8.65
C GLY A 255 -14.87 -9.92 10.08
N PRO A 256 -14.45 -8.71 10.49
CA PRO A 256 -14.78 -8.21 11.81
C PRO A 256 -16.29 -8.32 12.01
N ALA A 257 -16.69 -9.07 13.03
CA ALA A 257 -18.05 -9.03 13.52
C ALA A 257 -18.32 -7.57 13.84
N ALA A 258 -19.31 -6.98 13.18
CA ALA A 258 -19.84 -5.69 13.59
C ALA A 258 -20.18 -5.81 15.07
N SER A 259 -19.45 -5.08 15.91
CA SER A 259 -19.83 -4.91 17.31
C SER A 259 -21.24 -4.29 17.34
N PRO A 260 -22.10 -4.76 18.27
CA PRO A 260 -23.52 -4.41 18.31
C PRO A 260 -23.77 -2.91 18.56
#